data_AF-A0A9C8ZMG5-F1
#
_entry.id   AF-A0A9C8ZMG5-F1
#
_cell.length_a   1.000
_cell.length_b   1.000
_cell.length_c   1.000
_cell.angle_alpha   90.00
_cell.angle_beta   90.00
_cell.angle_gamma   90.00
#
_symmetry.space_group_name_H-M   'P 1'
#
loop_
_entity.id
_entity.type
_entity.pdbx_description
1 polymer ?
#
loop_
_entity_poly.entity_id
_entity_poly.type
_entity_poly.pdbx_seq_one_letter_code
_entity_poly.pdbx_strand_id
1 'polypeptide(L)'
;MGGRIRSREEVPLSFTLLVGDRPADRELGQSIVEQWQALGVDVTLEVLDTDELLDRLQTPDQDGEGRDFDAALVEFSQGRLADPDPYPFWHESQADSGQNYSGFADRDISEALEIARRDPNGVRRAELYRSYQQWFIDRAAAILLYNPVYHYAVSCQVQGVQLKLFVGPADRFQNMHEWRIVPPDALQEFCPG
;
A
#
# COMPACT_ATOMS: atom_id res chain seq x y z
N MET A 1 11.77 9.16 -28.76
CA MET A 1 10.41 9.57 -29.17
C MET A 1 9.94 10.59 -28.14
N GLY A 2 9.85 11.88 -28.48
CA GLY A 2 9.41 12.92 -27.55
C GLY A 2 7.96 13.29 -27.83
N GLY A 3 7.04 12.72 -27.04
CA GLY A 3 5.63 13.14 -27.06
C GLY A 3 5.51 14.58 -26.54
N ARG A 4 4.54 15.33 -27.06
CA ARG A 4 4.24 16.68 -26.54
C ARG A 4 3.70 16.56 -25.11
N ILE A 5 4.33 17.24 -24.16
CA ILE A 5 3.83 17.35 -22.77
C ILE A 5 2.45 18.03 -22.78
N ARG A 6 1.49 17.46 -22.05
CA ARG A 6 0.15 18.01 -21.86
C ARG A 6 0.26 19.31 -21.08
N SER A 7 -0.55 20.30 -21.46
CA SER A 7 -0.62 21.57 -20.73
C SER A 7 -2.04 22.11 -20.72
N ARG A 8 -2.33 22.93 -19.71
CA ARG A 8 -3.57 23.71 -19.59
C ARG A 8 -3.19 25.12 -19.20
N GLU A 9 -3.74 26.13 -19.91
CA GLU A 9 -3.44 27.54 -19.62
C GLU A 9 -1.93 27.82 -19.61
N GLU A 10 -1.20 27.18 -20.54
CA GLU A 10 0.27 27.22 -20.68
C GLU A 10 1.08 26.59 -19.54
N VAL A 11 0.42 26.07 -18.49
CA VAL A 11 1.07 25.31 -17.43
C VAL A 11 1.24 23.86 -17.89
N PRO A 12 2.49 23.34 -18.00
CA PRO A 12 2.72 21.93 -18.30
C PRO A 12 2.27 21.06 -17.13
N LEU A 13 1.71 19.88 -17.43
CA LEU A 13 1.44 18.88 -16.42
C LEU A 13 2.76 18.19 -16.06
N SER A 14 3.39 18.71 -15.01
CA SER A 14 4.70 18.27 -14.50
C SER A 14 4.64 18.09 -13.00
N PHE A 15 5.24 17.01 -12.47
CA PHE A 15 5.31 16.77 -11.04
C PHE A 15 6.38 15.71 -10.67
N THR A 16 6.71 15.60 -9.39
CA THR A 16 7.62 14.58 -8.88
C THR A 16 6.87 13.41 -8.23
N LEU A 17 7.32 12.17 -8.52
CA LEU A 17 6.93 10.96 -7.80
C LEU A 17 8.01 10.61 -6.78
N LEU A 18 7.65 10.68 -5.49
CA LEU A 18 8.50 10.20 -4.40
C LEU A 18 8.39 8.68 -4.24
N VAL A 19 9.52 8.01 -4.06
CA VAL A 19 9.60 6.58 -3.71
C VAL A 19 10.67 6.32 -2.65
N GLY A 20 10.50 5.25 -1.87
CA GLY A 20 11.51 4.82 -0.91
C GLY A 20 12.69 4.11 -1.58
N ASP A 21 13.86 4.14 -0.93
CA ASP A 21 15.10 3.51 -1.42
C ASP A 21 15.13 1.97 -1.27
N ARG A 22 14.04 1.31 -1.65
CA ARG A 22 13.96 -0.16 -1.78
C ARG A 22 14.04 -0.55 -3.26
N PRO A 23 14.77 -1.62 -3.64
CA PRO A 23 14.86 -2.03 -5.04
C PRO A 23 13.52 -2.18 -5.75
N ALA A 24 12.53 -2.81 -5.10
CA ALA A 24 11.20 -3.00 -5.66
C ALA A 24 10.44 -1.68 -5.89
N ASP A 25 10.58 -0.71 -4.98
CA ASP A 25 9.93 0.60 -5.10
C ASP A 25 10.55 1.44 -6.21
N ARG A 26 11.89 1.39 -6.35
CA ARG A 26 12.60 2.08 -7.45
C ARG A 26 12.19 1.53 -8.81
N GLU A 27 12.15 0.21 -8.96
CA GLU A 27 11.74 -0.46 -10.21
C GLU A 27 10.29 -0.13 -10.56
N LEU A 28 9.38 -0.20 -9.58
CA LEU A 28 7.98 0.14 -9.78
C LEU A 28 7.78 1.62 -10.09
N GLY A 29 8.42 2.51 -9.34
CA GLY A 29 8.39 3.96 -9.55
C GLY A 29 8.87 4.34 -10.95
N GLN A 30 9.97 3.75 -11.41
CA GLN A 30 10.49 3.94 -12.76
C GLN A 30 9.46 3.51 -13.82
N SER A 31 8.82 2.35 -13.63
CA SER A 31 7.77 1.89 -14.55
C SER A 31 6.56 2.82 -14.59
N ILE A 32 6.15 3.39 -13.44
CA ILE A 32 5.06 4.36 -13.34
C ILE A 32 5.43 5.65 -14.10
N VAL A 33 6.65 6.16 -13.90
CA VAL A 33 7.15 7.34 -14.61
C VAL A 33 7.13 7.12 -16.12
N GLU A 34 7.63 5.98 -16.60
CA GLU A 34 7.61 5.65 -18.04
C GLU A 34 6.18 5.62 -18.62
N GLN A 35 5.24 5.04 -17.88
CA GLN A 35 3.83 4.97 -18.28
C GLN A 35 3.18 6.36 -18.33
N TRP A 36 3.44 7.23 -17.35
CA TRP A 36 2.93 8.61 -17.34
C TRP A 36 3.58 9.47 -18.44
N GLN A 37 4.88 9.33 -18.68
CA GLN A 37 5.57 10.01 -19.77
C GLN A 37 5.00 9.60 -21.14
N ALA A 38 4.66 8.32 -21.33
CA ALA A 38 3.98 7.86 -22.54
C ALA A 38 2.60 8.52 -22.76
N LEU A 39 1.95 8.99 -21.69
CA LEU A 39 0.68 9.73 -21.73
C LEU A 39 0.86 11.25 -21.89
N GLY A 40 2.10 11.73 -21.98
CA GLY A 40 2.46 13.14 -22.12
C GLY A 40 2.49 13.90 -20.80
N VAL A 41 2.78 13.24 -19.68
CA VAL A 41 2.99 13.84 -18.36
C VAL A 41 4.49 13.96 -18.10
N ASP A 42 4.97 15.12 -17.66
CA ASP A 42 6.38 15.31 -17.31
C ASP A 42 6.63 14.91 -15.85
N VAL A 43 6.98 13.65 -15.64
CA VAL A 43 7.20 13.11 -14.28
C VAL A 43 8.66 12.80 -14.03
N THR A 44 9.16 13.25 -12.89
CA THR A 44 10.48 12.91 -12.36
C THR A 44 10.35 11.95 -11.19
N LEU A 45 11.25 10.97 -11.11
CA LEU A 45 11.34 10.04 -9.98
C LEU A 45 12.36 10.59 -8.97
N GLU A 46 11.94 10.76 -7.71
CA GLU A 46 12.82 11.11 -6.60
C GLU A 46 12.85 9.95 -5.61
N VAL A 47 14.05 9.44 -5.35
CA VAL A 47 14.28 8.31 -4.45
C VAL A 47 14.82 8.86 -3.14
N LEU A 48 14.11 8.57 -2.05
CA LEU A 48 14.42 9.05 -0.71
C LEU A 48 14.73 7.88 0.22
N ASP A 49 15.56 8.12 1.24
CA ASP A 49 15.64 7.17 2.34
C ASP A 49 14.32 7.13 3.15
N THR A 50 14.20 6.18 4.07
CA THR A 50 12.93 5.95 4.77
C THR A 50 12.54 7.12 5.68
N ASP A 51 13.52 7.74 6.36
CA ASP A 51 13.23 8.81 7.30
C ASP A 51 12.85 10.08 6.53
N GLU A 52 13.59 10.40 5.46
CA GLU A 52 13.29 11.54 4.60
C GLU A 52 11.93 11.38 3.89
N LEU A 53 11.61 10.18 3.38
CA LEU A 53 10.29 9.94 2.79
C LEU A 53 9.16 10.15 3.81
N LEU A 54 9.32 9.65 5.03
CA LEU A 54 8.33 9.86 6.09
C LEU A 54 8.20 11.33 6.47
N ASP A 55 9.32 12.06 6.53
CA ASP A 55 9.31 13.50 6.81
C ASP A 55 8.57 14.30 5.73
N ARG A 56 8.70 13.91 4.45
CA ARG A 56 7.92 14.51 3.35
C ARG A 56 6.44 14.14 3.42
N LEU A 57 6.10 12.92 3.82
CA LEU A 57 4.72 12.41 3.83
C LEU A 57 3.90 12.86 5.03
N GLN A 58 4.53 13.11 6.18
CA GLN A 58 3.84 13.35 7.44
C GLN A 58 2.88 14.55 7.37
N THR A 59 1.90 14.57 8.27
CA THR A 59 1.00 15.72 8.38
C THR A 59 1.81 16.99 8.64
N PRO A 60 1.46 18.14 8.00
CA PRO A 60 2.13 19.40 8.24
C PRO A 60 2.19 19.75 9.73
N ASP A 61 3.38 20.10 10.21
CA ASP A 61 3.56 20.59 11.57
C ASP A 61 3.17 22.08 11.69
N GLN A 62 3.44 22.69 12.85
CA GLN A 62 3.11 24.10 13.10
C GLN A 62 3.90 25.09 12.21
N ASP A 63 5.04 24.66 11.66
CA ASP A 63 5.90 25.45 10.80
C ASP A 63 5.56 25.23 9.31
N GLY A 64 4.63 24.30 9.03
CA GLY A 64 4.15 23.97 7.70
C GLY A 64 4.99 22.90 6.99
N GLU A 65 5.89 22.23 7.72
CA GLU A 65 6.76 21.18 7.20
C GLU A 65 6.02 19.83 7.21
N GLY A 66 6.14 19.07 6.13
CA GLY A 66 5.38 17.84 5.89
C GLY A 66 4.33 18.02 4.80
N ARG A 67 3.80 16.91 4.28
CA ARG A 67 3.01 16.83 3.05
C ARG A 67 3.66 17.63 1.91
N ASP A 68 4.98 17.47 1.77
CA ASP A 68 5.78 18.11 0.73
C ASP A 68 6.03 17.12 -0.42
N PHE A 69 4.98 16.89 -1.21
CA PHE A 69 5.04 16.02 -2.38
C PHE A 69 3.86 16.27 -3.33
N ASP A 70 4.06 16.00 -4.62
CA ASP A 70 2.98 15.97 -5.60
C ASP A 70 2.32 14.59 -5.69
N ALA A 71 3.17 13.54 -5.75
CA ALA A 71 2.78 12.14 -5.76
C ALA A 71 3.79 11.31 -4.96
N ALA A 72 3.31 10.26 -4.31
CA ALA A 72 4.17 9.33 -3.57
C ALA A 72 3.69 7.89 -3.74
N LEU A 73 4.64 6.98 -3.88
CA LEU A 73 4.39 5.54 -3.79
C LEU A 73 4.44 5.11 -2.33
N VAL A 74 3.28 4.71 -1.79
CA VAL A 74 3.14 4.34 -0.37
C VAL A 74 2.56 2.94 -0.25
N GLU A 75 3.13 2.16 0.67
CA GLU A 75 2.61 0.86 1.07
C GLU A 75 1.82 1.00 2.38
N PHE A 76 0.53 0.72 2.36
CA PHE A 76 -0.30 0.73 3.56
C PHE A 76 -0.37 -0.66 4.19
N SER A 77 0.08 -0.78 5.44
CA SER A 77 -0.09 -1.99 6.23
C SER A 77 -1.35 -1.88 7.10
N GLN A 78 -2.35 -2.72 6.84
CA GLN A 78 -3.57 -2.79 7.66
C GLN A 78 -3.43 -3.71 8.89
N GLY A 79 -2.22 -4.19 9.17
CA GLY A 79 -1.96 -5.06 10.32
C GLY A 79 -2.79 -6.34 10.33
N ARG A 80 -2.83 -7.02 11.49
CA ARG A 80 -3.48 -8.34 11.65
C ARG A 80 -4.99 -8.27 11.89
N LEU A 81 -5.66 -7.30 11.28
CA LEU A 81 -7.09 -7.10 11.53
C LEU A 81 -7.90 -8.02 10.62
N ALA A 82 -8.84 -8.76 11.22
CA ALA A 82 -9.82 -9.56 10.48
C ALA A 82 -10.79 -8.70 9.66
N ASP A 83 -10.83 -7.39 9.94
CA ASP A 83 -11.62 -6.38 9.25
C ASP A 83 -10.68 -5.24 8.82
N PRO A 84 -10.40 -5.08 7.52
CA PRO A 84 -9.52 -4.03 7.02
C PRO A 84 -10.20 -2.67 7.13
N ASP A 85 -9.97 -1.96 8.24
CA ASP A 85 -10.51 -0.63 8.50
C ASP A 85 -9.75 0.44 7.66
N PRO A 86 -10.39 1.10 6.67
CA PRO A 86 -9.76 2.13 5.85
C PRO A 86 -9.65 3.48 6.57
N TYR A 87 -10.33 3.65 7.71
CA TYR A 87 -10.46 4.93 8.41
C TYR A 87 -9.11 5.65 8.62
N PRO A 88 -8.03 5.00 9.10
CA PRO A 88 -6.76 5.67 9.40
C PRO A 88 -6.10 6.36 8.19
N PHE A 89 -6.46 5.96 6.98
CA PHE A 89 -5.84 6.40 5.74
C PHE A 89 -6.70 7.39 4.95
N TRP A 90 -8.03 7.33 5.12
CA TRP A 90 -8.95 8.01 4.19
C TRP A 90 -10.07 8.82 4.85
N HIS A 91 -10.19 8.79 6.18
CA HIS A 91 -11.09 9.69 6.88
C HIS A 91 -10.46 11.09 6.98
N GLU A 92 -11.26 12.15 6.80
CA GLU A 92 -10.78 13.54 6.79
C GLU A 92 -10.02 13.95 8.06
N SER A 93 -10.48 13.50 9.25
CA SER A 93 -9.78 13.76 10.52
C SER A 93 -8.38 13.14 10.62
N GLN A 94 -8.05 12.21 9.73
CA GLN A 94 -6.71 11.62 9.66
C GLN A 94 -5.75 12.45 8.80
N ALA A 95 -6.23 13.51 8.14
CA ALA A 95 -5.39 14.47 7.45
C ALA A 95 -4.61 15.37 8.42
N ASP A 96 -5.09 15.52 9.67
CA ASP A 96 -4.48 16.42 10.67
C ASP A 96 -3.60 15.69 11.70
N SER A 97 -3.62 14.36 11.73
CA SER A 97 -2.89 13.59 12.76
C SER A 97 -2.64 12.12 12.41
N GLY A 98 -2.95 11.71 11.18
CA GLY A 98 -2.99 10.31 10.79
C GLY A 98 -2.20 10.02 9.52
N GLN A 99 -2.54 8.90 8.89
CA GLN A 99 -1.86 8.40 7.68
C GLN A 99 -2.59 8.78 6.39
N ASN A 100 -3.52 9.74 6.46
CA ASN A 100 -4.07 10.37 5.27
C ASN A 100 -3.06 11.39 4.74
N TYR A 101 -1.95 10.87 4.20
CA TYR A 101 -0.83 11.67 3.72
C TYR A 101 -1.25 12.65 2.63
N SER A 102 -2.16 12.22 1.75
CA SER A 102 -2.71 13.05 0.67
C SER A 102 -3.51 14.27 1.16
N GLY A 103 -3.95 14.28 2.42
CA GLY A 103 -4.88 15.29 2.91
C GLY A 103 -6.26 15.22 2.27
N PHE A 104 -6.63 14.07 1.68
CA PHE A 104 -7.89 13.89 0.99
C PHE A 104 -9.07 14.07 1.95
N ALA A 105 -10.00 14.95 1.59
CA ALA A 105 -11.18 15.24 2.39
C ALA A 105 -12.43 15.06 1.53
N ASP A 106 -13.24 14.07 1.89
CA ASP A 106 -14.55 13.84 1.29
C ASP A 106 -15.54 13.42 2.38
N ARG A 107 -16.66 14.15 2.44
CA ARG A 107 -17.66 13.99 3.49
C ARG A 107 -18.38 12.66 3.41
N ASP A 108 -18.77 12.21 2.21
CA ASP A 108 -19.52 10.97 2.04
C ASP A 108 -18.65 9.77 2.41
N ILE A 109 -17.38 9.79 2.00
CA ILE A 109 -16.38 8.80 2.40
C ILE A 109 -16.19 8.80 3.91
N SER A 110 -15.97 9.97 4.52
CA SER A 110 -15.71 10.08 5.96
C SER A 110 -16.89 9.58 6.79
N GLU A 111 -18.13 9.98 6.43
CA GLU A 111 -19.35 9.53 7.12
C GLU A 111 -19.55 8.01 6.97
N ALA A 112 -19.34 7.46 5.76
CA ALA A 112 -19.46 6.02 5.56
C ALA A 112 -18.44 5.22 6.37
N LEU A 113 -17.18 5.68 6.43
CA LEU A 113 -16.13 5.05 7.24
C LEU A 113 -16.43 5.16 8.74
N GLU A 114 -16.92 6.30 9.22
CA GLU A 114 -17.29 6.49 10.62
C GLU A 114 -18.45 5.58 11.04
N ILE A 115 -19.52 5.50 10.23
CA ILE A 115 -20.66 4.62 10.52
C ILE A 115 -20.24 3.15 10.45
N ALA A 116 -19.46 2.77 9.44
CA ALA A 116 -18.97 1.40 9.25
C ALA A 116 -18.16 0.92 10.45
N ARG A 117 -17.32 1.80 11.01
CA ARG A 117 -16.50 1.52 12.19
C ARG A 117 -17.32 1.33 13.48
N ARG A 118 -18.49 1.95 13.55
CA ARG A 118 -19.40 1.88 14.72
C ARG A 118 -20.46 0.78 14.61
N ASP A 119 -20.58 0.08 13.48
CA ASP A 119 -21.59 -0.97 13.28
C ASP A 119 -21.23 -2.26 14.04
N PRO A 120 -21.99 -2.65 15.09
CA PRO A 120 -21.68 -3.84 15.88
C PRO A 120 -22.02 -5.15 15.17
N ASN A 121 -22.90 -5.13 14.17
CA ASN A 121 -23.44 -6.35 13.52
C ASN A 121 -22.80 -6.65 12.15
N GLY A 122 -22.02 -5.74 11.60
CA GLY A 122 -21.16 -5.93 10.43
C GLY A 122 -21.86 -6.04 9.06
N VAL A 123 -23.18 -6.26 9.01
CA VAL A 123 -23.94 -6.32 7.74
C VAL A 123 -23.97 -4.96 7.06
N ARG A 124 -24.22 -3.89 7.82
CA ARG A 124 -24.26 -2.52 7.29
C ARG A 124 -22.85 -2.03 6.94
N ARG A 125 -21.84 -2.47 7.68
CA ARG A 125 -20.42 -2.22 7.36
C ARG A 125 -20.03 -2.67 5.95
N ALA A 126 -20.43 -3.86 5.52
CA ALA A 126 -20.07 -4.36 4.19
C ALA A 126 -20.66 -3.50 3.05
N GLU A 127 -21.89 -3.01 3.21
CA GLU A 127 -22.54 -2.12 2.24
C GLU A 127 -21.88 -0.73 2.20
N LEU A 128 -21.51 -0.20 3.37
CA LEU A 128 -20.80 1.06 3.49
C LEU A 128 -19.40 1.00 2.87
N TYR A 129 -18.67 -0.10 3.07
CA TYR A 129 -17.36 -0.28 2.44
C TYR A 129 -17.44 -0.43 0.92
N ARG A 130 -18.49 -1.06 0.37
CA ARG A 130 -18.71 -1.08 -1.09
C ARG A 130 -18.95 0.33 -1.63
N SER A 131 -19.76 1.12 -0.92
CA SER A 131 -20.05 2.51 -1.31
C SER A 131 -18.79 3.36 -1.25
N TYR A 132 -18.02 3.25 -0.17
CA TYR A 132 -16.70 3.86 -0.02
C TYR A 132 -15.76 3.49 -1.17
N GLN A 133 -15.65 2.21 -1.53
CA GLN A 133 -14.76 1.76 -2.61
C GLN A 133 -15.15 2.36 -3.97
N GLN A 134 -16.45 2.42 -4.26
CA GLN A 134 -16.94 3.05 -5.50
C GLN A 134 -16.55 4.52 -5.55
N TRP A 135 -16.84 5.24 -4.47
CA TRP A 135 -16.51 6.65 -4.33
C TRP A 135 -15.02 6.95 -4.37
N PHE A 136 -14.22 6.11 -3.73
CA PHE A 136 -12.77 6.22 -3.72
C PHE A 136 -12.20 6.19 -5.14
N ILE A 137 -12.71 5.30 -5.98
CA ILE A 137 -12.34 5.18 -7.40
C ILE A 137 -12.85 6.38 -8.19
N ASP A 138 -14.13 6.73 -8.06
CA ASP A 138 -14.76 7.81 -8.83
C ASP A 138 -14.14 9.18 -8.54
N ARG A 139 -13.70 9.40 -7.31
CA ARG A 139 -13.03 10.63 -6.85
C ARG A 139 -11.52 10.61 -7.07
N ALA A 140 -10.97 9.50 -7.57
CA ALA A 140 -9.54 9.28 -7.76
C ALA A 140 -8.72 9.62 -6.49
N ALA A 141 -9.22 9.20 -5.32
CA ALA A 141 -8.60 9.53 -4.03
C ALA A 141 -7.13 9.04 -3.93
N ALA A 142 -6.87 7.84 -4.47
CA ALA A 142 -5.54 7.40 -4.87
C ALA A 142 -5.63 6.30 -5.94
N ILE A 143 -4.49 5.95 -6.53
CA ILE A 143 -4.38 4.86 -7.50
C ILE A 143 -3.88 3.60 -6.76
N LEU A 144 -4.75 2.61 -6.59
CA LEU A 144 -4.37 1.32 -6.03
C LEU A 144 -3.62 0.49 -7.08
N LEU A 145 -2.43 0.00 -6.73
CA LEU A 145 -1.58 -0.75 -7.66
C LEU A 145 -1.77 -2.26 -7.51
N TYR A 146 -1.50 -2.83 -6.33
CA TYR A 146 -1.61 -4.26 -6.07
C TYR A 146 -1.62 -4.58 -4.57
N ASN A 147 -1.96 -5.82 -4.25
CA ASN A 147 -1.74 -6.41 -2.93
C ASN A 147 -0.62 -7.48 -3.08
N PRO A 148 0.51 -7.37 -2.36
CA PRO A 148 1.64 -8.26 -2.53
C PRO A 148 1.31 -9.72 -2.21
N VAL A 149 1.77 -10.63 -3.07
CA VAL A 149 1.74 -12.07 -2.82
C VAL A 149 3.13 -12.53 -2.39
N TYR A 150 3.23 -13.11 -1.20
CA TYR A 150 4.50 -13.63 -0.68
C TYR A 150 4.71 -15.09 -1.07
N HIS A 151 5.84 -15.38 -1.72
CA HIS A 151 6.27 -16.73 -2.03
C HIS A 151 7.32 -17.21 -1.01
N TYR A 152 7.14 -18.42 -0.49
CA TYR A 152 8.10 -19.06 0.41
C TYR A 152 8.52 -20.41 -0.14
N ALA A 153 9.83 -20.58 -0.33
CA ALA A 153 10.41 -21.86 -0.64
C ALA A 153 10.74 -22.60 0.67
N VAL A 154 10.26 -23.83 0.77
CA VAL A 154 10.51 -24.72 1.92
C VAL A 154 11.21 -25.95 1.38
N SER A 155 12.32 -26.33 2.01
CA SER A 155 12.97 -27.61 1.72
C SER A 155 11.97 -28.74 1.95
N CYS A 156 11.87 -29.68 1.02
CA CYS A 156 11.02 -30.87 1.16
C CYS A 156 11.35 -31.69 2.43
N GLN A 157 12.53 -31.50 3.02
CA GLN A 157 12.95 -32.13 4.28
C GLN A 157 12.25 -31.52 5.50
N VAL A 158 11.62 -30.35 5.36
CA VAL A 158 10.89 -29.68 6.43
C VAL A 158 9.40 -29.99 6.25
N GLN A 159 8.87 -30.80 7.16
CA GLN A 159 7.46 -31.20 7.17
C GLN A 159 6.70 -30.42 8.25
N GLY A 160 5.38 -30.31 8.08
CA GLY A 160 4.52 -29.59 9.02
C GLY A 160 4.44 -28.08 8.79
N VAL A 161 5.04 -27.55 7.71
CA VAL A 161 4.85 -26.15 7.32
C VAL A 161 3.43 -25.95 6.81
N GLN A 162 2.66 -25.11 7.50
CA GLN A 162 1.32 -24.71 7.08
C GLN A 162 1.29 -23.20 6.95
N LEU A 163 1.08 -22.73 5.74
CA LEU A 163 0.90 -21.31 5.47
C LEU A 163 -0.54 -20.94 5.81
N LYS A 164 -0.74 -20.20 6.90
CA LYS A 164 -2.04 -19.63 7.31
C LYS A 164 -2.17 -18.19 6.81
N LEU A 165 -3.20 -17.47 7.27
CA LEU A 165 -3.38 -16.05 6.95
C LEU A 165 -2.10 -15.27 7.30
N PHE A 166 -1.51 -14.62 6.29
CA PHE A 166 -0.31 -13.82 6.43
C PHE A 166 -0.63 -12.35 6.33
N VAL A 167 -0.11 -11.58 7.27
CA VAL A 167 -0.19 -10.12 7.28
C VAL A 167 1.18 -9.54 6.97
N GLY A 168 2.24 -10.22 7.39
CA GLY A 168 3.60 -9.86 7.01
C GLY A 168 4.54 -11.06 6.98
N PRO A 169 5.78 -10.88 6.49
CA PRO A 169 6.66 -12.00 6.23
C PRO A 169 7.01 -12.86 7.45
N ALA A 170 7.06 -12.26 8.64
CA ALA A 170 7.37 -12.98 9.88
C ALA A 170 6.27 -14.00 10.25
N ASP A 171 5.04 -13.86 9.75
CA ASP A 171 3.92 -14.74 10.10
C ASP A 171 4.11 -16.18 9.63
N ARG A 172 5.00 -16.41 8.65
CA ARG A 172 5.39 -17.76 8.23
C ARG A 172 5.91 -18.63 9.37
N PHE A 173 6.45 -18.03 10.43
CA PHE A 173 6.99 -18.75 11.58
C PHE A 173 5.97 -19.02 12.68
N GLN A 174 4.70 -18.60 12.54
CA GLN A 174 3.69 -18.76 13.59
C GLN A 174 3.50 -20.22 14.01
N ASN A 175 3.64 -21.16 13.07
CA ASN A 175 3.52 -22.58 13.36
C ASN A 175 4.87 -23.32 13.39
N MET A 176 5.99 -22.61 13.61
CA MET A 176 7.34 -23.22 13.58
C MET A 176 7.52 -24.34 14.63
N HIS A 177 6.75 -24.30 15.71
CA HIS A 177 6.75 -25.34 16.75
C HIS A 177 6.14 -26.67 16.26
N GLU A 178 5.39 -26.67 15.14
CA GLU A 178 4.86 -27.85 14.48
C GLU A 178 5.82 -28.40 13.43
N TRP A 179 6.88 -27.66 13.09
CA TRP A 179 7.80 -28.04 12.03
C TRP A 179 8.73 -29.14 12.51
N ARG A 180 9.02 -30.09 11.61
CA ARG A 180 9.95 -31.19 11.87
C ARG A 180 10.84 -31.44 10.67
N ILE A 181 12.08 -31.83 10.97
CA ILE A 181 13.02 -32.29 9.95
C ILE A 181 12.80 -33.79 9.75
N VAL A 182 12.65 -34.20 8.50
CA VAL A 182 12.53 -35.61 8.10
C VAL A 182 13.82 -36.35 8.47
N PRO A 183 13.73 -37.51 9.15
CA PRO A 183 14.92 -38.29 9.47
C PRO A 183 15.56 -38.88 8.20
N PRO A 184 16.88 -39.17 8.22
CA PRO A 184 17.62 -39.57 7.02
C PRO A 184 17.03 -40.76 6.24
N ASP A 185 16.43 -41.71 6.95
CA ASP A 185 15.82 -42.92 6.40
C ASP A 185 14.52 -42.68 5.64
N ALA A 186 13.83 -41.57 5.90
CA ALA A 186 12.58 -41.18 5.21
C ALA A 186 12.79 -40.11 4.13
N LEU A 187 14.02 -39.61 3.91
CA LEU A 187 14.28 -38.51 2.97
C LEU A 187 13.83 -38.82 1.53
N GLN A 188 14.05 -40.04 1.05
CA GLN A 188 13.73 -40.40 -0.34
C GLN A 188 12.21 -40.36 -0.62
N GLU A 189 11.38 -40.56 0.41
CA GLU A 189 9.92 -40.51 0.32
C GLU A 189 9.41 -39.07 0.19
N PHE A 190 9.94 -38.16 1.02
CA PHE A 190 9.49 -36.77 1.08
C PHE A 190 10.24 -35.84 0.11
N CYS A 191 11.44 -36.24 -0.33
CA CYS A 191 12.30 -35.50 -1.25
C CYS A 191 12.79 -36.40 -2.40
N PRO A 192 11.90 -36.91 -3.26
CA PRO A 192 12.34 -37.58 -4.47
C PRO A 192 13.08 -36.56 -5.35
N GLY A 193 14.32 -36.90 -5.74
CA GLY A 193 15.16 -36.06 -6.59
C GLY A 193 14.63 -35.89 -8.00
#